data_AF-A0A1M7HBU4-F1
#
_entry.id   AF-A0A1M7HBU4-F1
#
_cell.length_a   1.000
_cell.length_b   1.000
_cell.length_c   1.000
_cell.angle_alpha   90.00
_cell.angle_beta   90.00
_cell.angle_gamma   90.00
#
_symmetry.space_group_name_H-M   'P 1'
#
loop_
_entity.id
_entity.type
_entity.pdbx_description
1 polymer ?
#
loop_
_entity_poly.entity_id
_entity_poly.type
_entity_poly.pdbx_seq_one_letter_code
_entity_poly.pdbx_strand_id
1 'polypeptide(L)' 'MARALTEADEVNADTLVTLSIIRRALKAGLPVDPQYLPERIVEIIEAKSAGSNMPVVDGRSHYQIDDVVQALDLLNRSLK' A
#
# COMPACT_ATOMS: atom_id res chain seq x y z
N MET A 1 -26.01 7.68 17.46
CA MET A 1 -25.33 6.36 17.43
C MET A 1 -24.42 6.35 16.22
N ALA A 2 -23.14 6.02 16.39
CA ALA A 2 -22.24 5.84 15.24
C ALA A 2 -22.66 4.59 14.46
N ARG A 3 -22.75 4.70 13.13
CA ARG A 3 -22.95 3.54 12.25
C ARG A 3 -21.73 2.62 12.35
N ALA A 4 -21.94 1.31 12.37
CA ALA A 4 -20.84 0.35 12.28
C ALA A 4 -20.10 0.50 10.94
N LEU A 5 -18.77 0.35 10.98
CA LEU A 5 -17.95 0.35 9.77
C LEU A 5 -18.25 -0.91 8.95
N THR A 6 -18.31 -0.73 7.64
CA THR A 6 -18.40 -1.81 6.66
C THR A 6 -17.03 -2.05 6.05
N GLU A 7 -16.85 -3.22 5.44
CA GLU A 7 -15.63 -3.56 4.69
C GLU A 7 -15.29 -2.52 3.61
N ALA A 8 -16.30 -1.94 2.96
CA ALA A 8 -16.12 -0.86 1.99
C ALA A 8 -15.58 0.43 2.64
N ASP A 9 -15.93 0.71 3.90
CA ASP A 9 -15.39 1.85 4.64
C ASP A 9 -13.91 1.62 4.98
N GLU A 10 -13.54 0.40 5.35
CA GLU A 10 -12.15 0.01 5.61
C GLU A 10 -11.29 0.11 4.36
N VAL A 11 -11.75 -0.44 3.23
CA VAL A 11 -11.01 -0.36 1.96
C VAL A 11 -10.89 1.09 1.46
N ASN A 12 -11.91 1.93 1.68
CA ASN A 12 -11.81 3.36 1.38
C ASN A 12 -10.75 4.04 2.27
N ALA A 13 -10.71 3.72 3.56
CA ALA A 13 -9.69 4.26 4.47
C ALA A 13 -8.28 3.85 4.03
N ASP A 14 -8.07 2.57 3.75
CA ASP A 14 -6.79 2.03 3.26
C ASP A 14 -6.38 2.68 1.94
N THR A 15 -7.34 2.93 1.05
CA THR A 15 -7.10 3.63 -0.23
C THR A 15 -6.60 5.04 -0.01
N LEU A 16 -7.27 5.82 0.87
CA LEU A 16 -6.87 7.20 1.15
C LEU A 16 -5.49 7.28 1.80
N VAL A 17 -5.20 6.38 2.74
CA VAL A 17 -3.89 6.29 3.41
C VAL A 17 -2.82 5.95 2.38
N THR A 18 -3.02 4.91 1.58
CA THR A 18 -2.07 4.48 0.53
C THR A 18 -1.77 5.59 -0.47
N LEU A 19 -2.78 6.30 -0.96
CA LEU A 19 -2.60 7.43 -1.88
C LEU A 19 -1.77 8.56 -1.25
N SER A 20 -1.97 8.84 0.04
CA SER A 20 -1.21 9.86 0.76
C SER A 20 0.29 9.49 0.86
N ILE A 21 0.58 8.21 1.05
CA ILE A 21 1.94 7.67 1.15
C ILE A 21 2.63 7.70 -0.21
N ILE A 22 1.97 7.23 -1.27
CA ILE A 22 2.49 7.30 -2.64
C ILE A 22 2.83 8.75 -3.00
N ARG A 23 1.93 9.70 -2.71
CA ARG A 23 2.17 11.12 -2.98
C ARG A 23 3.39 11.64 -2.22
N ARG A 24 3.59 11.24 -0.96
CA ARG A 24 4.77 11.63 -0.17
C ARG A 24 6.06 11.05 -0.75
N ALA A 25 6.05 9.77 -1.11
CA ALA A 25 7.18 9.07 -1.71
C ALA A 25 7.59 9.72 -3.04
N LEU A 26 6.62 9.99 -3.93
CA LEU A 26 6.85 10.69 -5.21
C LEU A 26 7.45 12.08 -5.02
N LYS A 27 6.96 12.86 -4.06
CA LYS A 27 7.52 14.20 -3.75
C LYS A 27 8.95 14.14 -3.24
N ALA A 28 9.29 13.10 -2.48
CA ALA A 28 10.62 12.92 -1.92
C ALA A 28 11.60 12.25 -2.91
N GLY A 29 11.11 11.66 -4.00
CA GLY A 29 11.91 10.83 -4.89
C GLY A 29 12.43 9.55 -4.21
N LEU A 30 11.69 9.05 -3.22
CA LEU A 30 12.06 7.88 -2.41
C LEU A 30 11.11 6.71 -2.67
N PRO A 31 11.57 5.46 -2.46
CA PRO A 31 10.69 4.30 -2.45
C PRO A 31 9.76 4.31 -1.22
N VAL A 32 8.80 3.39 -1.18
CA VAL A 32 7.77 3.35 -0.15
C VAL A 32 8.20 2.47 1.01
N ASP A 33 8.22 3.01 2.22
CA ASP A 33 8.47 2.24 3.44
C ASP A 33 7.24 1.39 3.79
N PRO A 34 7.38 0.05 3.88
CA PRO A 34 6.31 -0.88 4.25
C PRO A 34 5.63 -0.52 5.56
N GLN A 35 6.36 0.06 6.53
CA GLN A 35 5.85 0.36 7.87
C GLN A 35 4.67 1.33 7.86
N TYR A 36 4.55 2.18 6.84
CA TYR A 36 3.47 3.16 6.75
C TYR A 36 2.25 2.64 5.99
N LEU A 37 2.38 1.54 5.25
CA LEU A 37 1.28 1.02 4.44
C LEU A 37 0.25 0.28 5.30
N PRO A 38 -1.03 0.29 4.89
CA PRO A 38 -2.02 -0.61 5.46
C PRO A 38 -1.61 -2.08 5.32
N GLU A 39 -1.88 -2.88 6.34
CA GLU A 39 -1.51 -4.31 6.40
C GLU A 39 -1.99 -5.09 5.17
N ARG A 40 -3.24 -4.87 4.75
CA ARG A 40 -3.81 -5.51 3.55
C ARG A 40 -3.02 -5.22 2.27
N ILE A 41 -2.45 -4.02 2.14
CA ILE A 41 -1.62 -3.67 0.98
C ILE A 41 -0.29 -4.43 1.05
N VAL A 42 0.33 -4.49 2.23
CA VAL A 42 1.56 -5.26 2.46
C VAL A 42 1.36 -6.73 2.11
N GLU A 43 0.28 -7.34 2.61
CA GLU A 43 -0.08 -8.74 2.31
C GLU A 43 -0.25 -8.99 0.81
N ILE A 44 -0.93 -8.10 0.09
CA ILE A 44 -1.12 -8.21 -1.37
C ILE A 44 0.23 -8.14 -2.10
N ILE A 45 1.12 -7.22 -1.68
CA ILE A 45 2.46 -7.09 -2.29
C ILE A 45 3.28 -8.36 -2.04
N GLU A 46 3.32 -8.84 -0.80
CA GLU A 46 4.10 -10.02 -0.42
C GLU A 46 3.59 -11.32 -1.07
N ALA A 47 2.27 -11.49 -1.18
CA ALA A 47 1.67 -12.62 -1.88
C ALA A 47 2.03 -12.65 -3.37
N LYS A 48 2.34 -11.48 -3.97
CA LYS A 48 2.69 -11.34 -5.38
C LYS A 48 4.20 -11.32 -5.63
N SER A 49 4.98 -10.78 -4.71
CA SER A 49 6.43 -10.60 -4.83
C SER A 49 7.20 -11.81 -4.28
N ALA A 50 7.15 -12.92 -5.00
CA ALA A 50 8.19 -13.95 -4.88
C ALA A 50 9.47 -13.46 -5.60
N GLY A 51 10.21 -12.52 -4.99
CA GLY A 51 11.55 -12.14 -5.45
C GLY A 51 11.70 -10.79 -6.17
N SER A 52 10.91 -9.77 -5.82
CA SER A 52 11.14 -8.41 -6.34
C SER A 52 12.46 -7.81 -5.81
N ASN A 53 13.19 -7.10 -6.67
CA ASN A 53 14.41 -6.39 -6.34
C ASN A 53 14.06 -5.14 -5.52
N MET A 54 13.76 -5.35 -4.23
CA MET A 54 13.33 -4.30 -3.32
C MET A 54 14.46 -3.30 -3.06
N PRO A 55 14.23 -1.99 -3.25
CA PRO A 55 15.20 -0.98 -2.90
C PRO A 55 15.49 -0.99 -1.40
N VAL A 56 16.74 -0.71 -1.03
CA VAL A 56 17.16 -0.60 0.37
C VAL A 56 17.50 0.85 0.67
N VAL A 57 16.82 1.43 1.67
CA VAL A 57 17.09 2.78 2.18
C VAL A 57 17.36 2.65 3.68
N ASP A 58 18.47 3.22 4.14
CA ASP A 58 18.92 3.15 5.54
C ASP A 58 18.92 1.72 6.12
N GLY A 59 19.30 0.74 5.29
CA GLY A 59 19.39 -0.68 5.68
C GLY A 59 18.05 -1.41 5.77
N ARG A 60 16.94 -0.80 5.34
CA ARG A 60 15.60 -1.41 5.32
C ARG A 60 15.08 -1.60 3.90
N SER A 61 14.45 -2.74 3.64
CA SER A 61 13.77 -3.00 2.37
C SER A 61 12.54 -2.13 2.22
N HIS A 62 12.40 -1.51 1.06
CA HIS A 62 11.28 -0.66 0.67
C HIS A 62 10.57 -1.25 -0.56
N TYR A 63 9.32 -0.87 -0.77
CA TYR A 63 8.58 -1.23 -1.98
C TYR A 63 8.79 -0.20 -3.08
N GLN A 64 8.76 -0.65 -4.33
CA GLN A 64 8.64 0.25 -5.47
C GLN A 64 7.23 0.85 -5.49
N ILE A 65 7.11 2.08 -5.99
CA ILE A 65 5.82 2.76 -6.07
C ILE A 65 4.84 1.97 -6.96
N ASP A 66 5.34 1.39 -8.04
CA ASP A 66 4.53 0.59 -8.98
C ASP A 66 3.93 -0.66 -8.31
N ASP A 67 4.67 -1.31 -7.41
CA ASP A 67 4.17 -2.47 -6.65
C ASP A 67 3.01 -2.06 -5.73
N VAL A 68 3.13 -0.89 -5.08
CA VAL A 68 2.09 -0.35 -4.19
C VAL A 68 0.84 0.06 -4.98
N VAL A 69 1.00 0.71 -6.14
CA VAL A 69 -0.12 1.07 -7.02
C VAL A 69 -0.85 -0.19 -7.49
N GLN A 70 -0.10 -1.22 -7.89
CA GLN A 70 -0.69 -2.47 -8.35
C GLN A 70 -1.43 -3.22 -7.24
N ALA A 71 -0.91 -3.20 -6.02
CA ALA A 71 -1.59 -3.78 -4.86
C ALA A 71 -2.88 -3.02 -4.53
N LEU A 72 -2.87 -1.69 -4.63
CA LEU A 72 -4.05 -0.86 -4.44
C LEU A 72 -5.14 -1.14 -5.49
N ASP A 73 -4.75 -1.37 -6.75
CA ASP A 73 -5.70 -1.77 -7.80
C ASP A 73 -6.35 -3.14 -7.51
N LEU A 74 -5.59 -4.08 -6.93
CA LEU A 74 -6.11 -5.39 -6.54
C LEU A 74 -7.08 -5.29 -5.37
N LEU A 75 -6.73 -4.51 -4.33
CA LEU A 75 -7.61 -4.24 -3.20
C LEU A 75 -8.94 -3.63 -3.66
N ASN A 76 -8.92 -2.70 -4.60
CA ASN A 76 -10.15 -2.08 -5.11
C ASN A 76 -10.99 -3.00 -6.00
N ARG A 77 -10.41 -4.06 -6.56
CA ARG A 77 -11.14 -5.08 -7.32
C ARG A 77 -11.87 -6.06 -6.42
N SER A 78 -11.43 -6.29 -5.18
CA SER A 78 -12.12 -7.20 -4.25
C SER A 78 -13.46 -6.67 -3.75
N LEU A 79 -13.73 -5.38 -3.93
CA LEU A 79 -15.02 -4.74 -3.62
C LEU A 79 -16.09 -4.87 -4.74
N LYS A 80 -15.74 -5.38 -5.92
CA LYS A 80 -16.65 -5.54 -7.06
C LYS A 80 -17.17 -6.95 -7.17
#